data_AF-A0A3M1G9D4-F1
#
_entry.id   AF-A0A3M1G9D4-F1
#
_cell.length_a   1.000
_cell.length_b   1.000
_cell.length_c   1.000
_cell.angle_alpha   90.00
_cell.angle_beta   90.00
_cell.angle_gamma   90.00
#
_symmetry.space_group_name_H-M   'P 1'
#
loop_
_entity.id
_entity.type
_entity.pdbx_description
1 polymer ?
#
loop_
_entity_poly.entity_id
_entity_poly.type
_entity_poly.pdbx_seq_one_letter_code
_entity_poly.pdbx_strand_id
1 'polypeptide(L)'
;MDDLPFRAGDRTLLIVSGLGGAPALELYLFFHHIHRYLQNRGIRVVESLVGNYLTCLGRDGCTVTLTRLDEELHALWRAPVHTPTLRWP
;
A
#
# COMPACT_ATOMS: atom_id res chain seq x y z
N MET A 1 2.08 3.65 -17.39
CA MET A 1 1.32 3.14 -16.22
C MET A 1 -0.18 3.23 -16.53
N ASP A 2 -0.52 2.97 -17.80
CA ASP A 2 -1.78 3.39 -18.43
C ASP A 2 -2.70 2.19 -18.71
N ASP A 3 -2.30 1.01 -18.24
CA ASP A 3 -3.04 -0.25 -18.30
C ASP A 3 -3.33 -0.78 -16.89
N LEU A 4 -3.48 0.13 -15.94
CA LEU A 4 -3.91 -0.21 -14.59
C LEU A 4 -5.39 -0.65 -14.66
N PRO A 5 -5.77 -1.82 -14.10
CA PRO A 5 -7.15 -2.31 -14.15
C PRO A 5 -8.10 -1.55 -13.20
N PHE A 6 -7.74 -0.31 -12.81
CA PHE A 6 -8.45 0.52 -11.85
C PHE A 6 -9.10 1.71 -12.54
N ARG A 7 -10.27 2.09 -12.04
CA ARG A 7 -11.08 3.19 -12.57
C ARG A 7 -11.30 4.25 -11.50
N ALA A 8 -11.60 5.46 -11.94
CA ALA A 8 -12.04 6.51 -11.03
C ALA A 8 -13.23 6.03 -10.18
N GLY A 9 -13.17 6.25 -8.87
CA GLY A 9 -14.15 5.76 -7.89
C GLY A 9 -13.74 4.47 -7.18
N ASP A 10 -12.79 3.70 -7.72
CA ASP A 10 -12.31 2.49 -7.04
C ASP A 10 -11.70 2.82 -5.67
N ARG A 11 -12.04 1.99 -4.67
CA ARG A 11 -11.45 2.00 -3.33
C ARG A 11 -10.30 1.00 -3.32
N THR A 12 -9.14 1.39 -2.84
CA THR A 12 -7.94 0.56 -2.89
C THR A 12 -7.15 0.55 -1.58
N LEU A 13 -6.52 -0.58 -1.29
CA LEU A 13 -5.42 -0.72 -0.35
C LEU A 13 -4.09 -0.49 -1.09
N LEU A 14 -3.25 0.40 -0.56
CA LEU A 14 -1.90 0.66 -1.08
C LEU A 14 -0.84 0.21 -0.07
N ILE A 15 -0.01 -0.76 -0.46
CA ILE A 15 1.13 -1.21 0.34
C ILE A 15 2.42 -0.78 -0.36
N VAL A 16 3.25 -0.02 0.33
CA VAL A 16 4.63 0.29 -0.08
C VAL A 16 5.56 -0.47 0.84
N SER A 17 6.26 -1.47 0.30
CA SER A 17 7.13 -2.33 1.09
C SER A 17 8.60 -2.24 0.74
N GLY A 18 9.45 -1.89 1.70
CA GLY A 18 10.90 -1.86 1.48
C GLY A 18 11.49 -3.26 1.30
N LEU A 19 12.48 -3.38 0.40
CA LEU A 19 13.23 -4.62 0.20
C LEU A 19 14.32 -4.86 1.26
N GLY A 20 14.45 -3.95 2.22
CA GLY A 20 15.32 -4.04 3.39
C GLY A 20 16.40 -2.96 3.47
N GLY A 21 16.92 -2.50 2.32
CA GLY A 21 17.96 -1.46 2.26
C GLY A 21 17.42 -0.04 2.26
N ALA A 22 16.18 0.17 1.79
CA ALA A 22 15.57 1.49 1.70
C ALA A 22 15.19 2.08 3.08
N PRO A 23 15.63 3.32 3.41
CA PRO A 23 15.20 4.04 4.60
C PRO A 23 13.69 4.29 4.63
N ALA A 24 13.10 4.32 5.83
CA ALA A 24 11.67 4.59 6.01
C ALA A 24 11.23 5.92 5.35
N LEU A 25 12.07 6.96 5.41
CA LEU A 25 11.79 8.25 4.79
C LEU A 25 11.58 8.12 3.26
N GLU A 26 12.42 7.34 2.58
CA GLU A 26 12.30 7.12 1.14
C GLU A 26 11.02 6.36 0.80
N LEU A 27 10.62 5.38 1.62
CA LEU A 27 9.35 4.68 1.45
C LEU A 27 8.15 5.63 1.55
N TYR A 28 8.18 6.58 2.50
CA TYR A 28 7.12 7.58 2.63
C TYR A 28 7.11 8.61 1.51
N LEU A 29 8.27 9.02 0.99
CA LEU A 29 8.35 9.88 -0.21
C LEU A 29 7.73 9.17 -1.43
N PHE A 30 8.04 7.89 -1.60
CA PHE A 30 7.48 7.09 -2.68
C PHE A 30 5.97 6.89 -2.53
N PHE A 31 5.51 6.58 -1.32
CA PHE A 31 4.09 6.52 -0.99
C PHE A 31 3.37 7.82 -1.33
N HIS A 32 3.92 8.97 -0.94
CA HIS A 32 3.33 10.28 -1.24
C HIS A 32 3.17 10.50 -2.75
N HIS A 33 4.18 10.15 -3.54
CA HIS A 33 4.13 10.28 -4.99
C HIS A 33 3.03 9.40 -5.62
N ILE A 34 2.95 8.13 -5.21
CA ILE A 34 1.92 7.19 -5.71
C ILE A 34 0.54 7.62 -5.28
N HIS A 35 0.38 8.02 -4.02
CA HIS A 35 -0.90 8.46 -3.47
C HIS A 35 -1.44 9.66 -4.27
N ARG A 36 -0.61 10.67 -4.54
CA ARG A 36 -1.00 11.80 -5.39
C ARG A 36 -1.34 11.40 -6.82
N TYR A 37 -0.55 10.48 -7.40
CA TYR A 37 -0.81 9.96 -8.74
C TYR A 37 -2.19 9.27 -8.85
N LEU A 38 -2.57 8.49 -7.84
CA LEU A 38 -3.87 7.81 -7.76
C LEU A 38 -5.02 8.78 -7.51
N GLN A 39 -4.83 9.75 -6.59
CA GLN A 39 -5.81 10.80 -6.31
C GLN A 39 -6.15 11.62 -7.55
N ASN A 40 -5.15 12.01 -8.35
CA ASN A 40 -5.35 12.74 -9.60
C ASN A 40 -6.15 11.96 -10.65
N ARG A 41 -6.23 10.63 -10.51
CA ARG A 41 -7.03 9.73 -11.36
C ARG A 41 -8.39 9.37 -10.74
N GLY A 42 -8.73 9.94 -9.60
CA GLY A 42 -9.97 9.64 -8.87
C GLY A 42 -9.99 8.26 -8.21
N ILE A 43 -8.85 7.58 -8.10
CA ILE A 43 -8.72 6.30 -7.38
C ILE A 43 -8.49 6.63 -5.90
N ARG A 44 -9.26 6.01 -5.02
CA ARG A 44 -9.28 6.32 -3.58
C ARG A 44 -8.47 5.30 -2.80
N VAL A 45 -7.33 5.72 -2.26
CA VAL A 45 -6.60 4.92 -1.25
C VAL A 45 -7.35 5.03 0.07
N VAL A 46 -8.08 3.97 0.45
CA VAL A 46 -8.87 3.93 1.69
C VAL A 46 -8.10 3.29 2.84
N GLU A 47 -7.09 2.49 2.53
CA GLU A 47 -6.21 1.84 3.49
C GLU A 47 -4.77 1.88 2.95
N SER A 48 -3.79 1.94 3.85
CA SER A 48 -2.39 1.95 3.44
C SER A 48 -1.45 1.32 4.46
N LEU A 49 -0.36 0.72 3.97
CA LEU A 49 0.77 0.27 4.78
C LEU A 49 2.07 0.75 4.15
N VAL A 50 2.98 1.28 4.97
CA VAL A 50 4.32 1.72 4.54
C VAL A 50 5.34 1.17 5.52
N GLY A 51 6.29 0.37 5.04
CA GLY A 51 7.29 -0.28 5.90
C GLY A 51 7.90 -1.56 5.31
N ASN A 52 8.58 -2.35 6.13
CA ASN A 52 9.22 -3.59 5.69
C ASN A 52 8.33 -4.80 5.98
N TYR A 53 7.50 -5.17 5.01
CA TYR A 53 6.54 -6.30 5.04
C TYR A 53 6.96 -7.43 4.10
N LEU A 54 7.58 -7.10 2.96
CA LEU A 54 8.14 -8.05 2.00
C LEU A 54 9.57 -7.63 1.64
N THR A 55 10.57 -8.25 2.29
CA THR A 55 12.00 -7.89 2.14
C THR A 55 12.76 -8.86 1.22
N CYS A 56 13.92 -8.43 0.72
CA CYS A 56 14.83 -9.23 -0.09
C CYS A 56 16.30 -8.99 0.36
N LEU A 57 16.68 -9.58 1.49
CA LEU A 57 18.06 -9.63 2.04
C LEU A 57 18.82 -8.28 2.03
N GLY A 58 18.13 -7.16 2.30
CA GLY A 58 18.78 -5.84 2.41
C GLY A 58 19.01 -5.13 1.08
N ARG A 59 18.33 -5.53 0.00
CA ARG A 59 18.37 -4.80 -1.27
C ARG A 59 17.73 -3.42 -1.14
N ASP A 60 18.31 -2.47 -1.87
CA ASP A 60 17.71 -1.16 -2.06
C ASP A 60 16.44 -1.24 -2.90
N GLY A 61 15.52 -0.33 -2.61
CA GLY A 61 14.23 -0.23 -3.30
C GLY A 61 13.04 -0.77 -2.51
N CYS A 62 11.91 -0.82 -3.20
CA CYS A 62 10.63 -1.22 -2.62
C CYS A 62 9.72 -1.89 -3.65
N THR A 63 8.68 -2.56 -3.15
CA THR A 63 7.55 -3.04 -3.94
C THR A 63 6.33 -2.16 -3.68
N VAL A 64 5.45 -2.10 -4.67
CA VAL A 64 4.15 -1.43 -4.59
C VAL A 64 3.08 -2.45 -4.91
N THR A 65 2.16 -2.62 -3.98
CA THR A 65 0.96 -3.44 -4.18
C THR A 65 -0.26 -2.54 -4.09
N LEU A 66 -1.13 -2.63 -5.10
CA LEU A 66 -2.40 -1.92 -5.15
C LEU A 66 -3.52 -2.95 -5.31
N THR A 67 -4.46 -2.98 -4.37
CA THR A 67 -5.54 -3.96 -4.34
C THR A 67 -6.87 -3.23 -4.28
N ARG A 68 -7.80 -3.53 -5.19
CA ARG A 68 -9.18 -3.01 -5.10
C ARG A 68 -9.89 -3.68 -3.92
N LEU A 69 -10.55 -2.88 -3.09
CA LEU A 69 -11.37 -3.35 -1.98
C LEU A 69 -12.83 -3.14 -2.32
N ASP A 70 -13.58 -4.24 -2.35
CA ASP A 70 -15.03 -4.19 -2.16
C ASP A 70 -15.35 -4.10 -0.65
N GLU A 71 -16.64 -4.10 -0.32
CA GLU A 71 -17.08 -3.92 1.06
C GLU A 71 -16.70 -5.10 1.96
N GLU A 72 -16.75 -6.33 1.44
CA GLU A 72 -16.38 -7.54 2.18
C GLU A 72 -14.88 -7.54 2.47
N LEU A 73 -14.04 -7.29 1.47
CA LEU A 73 -12.59 -7.23 1.63
C LEU A 73 -12.16 -6.08 2.54
N HIS A 74 -12.84 -4.93 2.48
CA HIS A 74 -12.52 -3.83 3.40
C HIS A 74 -12.89 -4.19 4.84
N ALA A 75 -14.04 -4.85 5.07
CA ALA A 75 -14.41 -5.33 6.39
C ALA A 75 -13.41 -6.36 6.94
N LEU A 76 -12.97 -7.32 6.11
CA LEU A 76 -11.95 -8.31 6.49
C LEU A 76 -10.60 -7.66 6.79
N TRP A 77 -10.18 -6.67 6.00
CA TRP A 77 -8.95 -5.93 6.25
C TRP A 77 -8.99 -5.19 7.60
N ARG A 78 -10.15 -4.67 7.98
CA ARG A 78 -10.36 -3.95 9.25
C ARG A 78 -10.59 -4.86 10.46
N ALA A 79 -10.75 -6.17 10.26
CA ALA A 79 -10.96 -7.10 11.36
C ALA A 79 -9.73 -7.15 12.29
N PRO A 80 -9.91 -7.37 13.61
CA PRO A 80 -8.80 -7.32 14.56
C PRO A 80 -7.67 -8.29 14.17
N VAL A 81 -6.43 -7.82 14.25
CA VAL A 81 -5.24 -8.64 13.99
C VAL A 81 -4.24 -8.49 15.12
N HIS A 82 -3.64 -9.60 15.53
CA HIS A 82 -2.58 -9.61 16.54
C HIS A 82 -1.46 -10.54 16.12
N THR A 83 -0.50 -9.99 15.37
CA THR A 83 0.71 -10.69 14.93
C THR A 83 1.94 -9.85 15.28
N PRO A 84 3.18 -10.38 15.17
CA PRO A 84 4.39 -9.60 15.47
C PRO A 84 4.52 -8.30 14.66
N THR A 85 4.01 -8.29 13.42
CA THR A 85 4.19 -7.15 12.48
C THR A 85 2.92 -6.33 12.27
N LEU A 86 1.74 -6.97 12.26
CA LEU A 86 0.45 -6.30 12.07
C LEU A 86 -0.37 -6.38 13.36
N ARG A 87 -0.80 -5.22 13.86
CA ARG A 87 -1.60 -5.11 15.07
C ARG A 87 -2.56 -3.92 15.01
N TRP A 88 -3.85 -4.19 15.05
CA TRP A 88 -4.89 -3.17 15.24
C TRP A 88 -6.08 -3.78 15.99
N PRO A 89 -6.82 -2.95 16.75
CA PRO A 89 -7.97 -3.38 17.55
C PRO A 89 -9.16 -3.79 16.69
#